data_AF-A0A7Y0G9B3-F1
#
_entry.id   AF-A0A7Y0G9B3-F1
#
_cell.length_a   1.000
_cell.length_b   1.000
_cell.length_c   1.000
_cell.angle_alpha   90.00
_cell.angle_beta   90.00
_cell.angle_gamma   90.00
#
_symmetry.space_group_name_H-M   'P 1'
#
loop_
_entity.id
_entity.type
_entity.pdbx_description
1 polymer ?
#
loop_
_entity_poly.entity_id
_entity_poly.type
_entity_poly.pdbx_seq_one_letter_code
_entity_poly.pdbx_strand_id
1 'polypeptide(L)'
;MRDKLEAAAYDKHGRQIKVGDVLKVFHFTGARRKRYYMYKHVVGTRPANNGGEFLVVSHLNLKPLDGRDAGYWIFQEGQIERDTEIVQSSDDYFEDRPRLPAILSTKEQERGN
;
A
#
# COMPACT_ATOMS: atom_id res chain seq x y z
N MET A 1 22.24 8.56 -11.99
CA MET A 1 21.97 7.33 -11.22
C MET A 1 20.48 7.30 -10.90
N ARG A 2 19.73 6.32 -11.39
CA ARG A 2 18.42 6.00 -10.79
C ARG A 2 18.78 5.30 -9.49
N ASP A 3 18.73 6.01 -8.36
CA ASP A 3 18.70 5.32 -7.07
C ASP A 3 17.55 4.33 -7.18
N LYS A 4 17.88 3.04 -7.12
CA LYS A 4 16.90 1.97 -7.15
C LYS A 4 15.99 2.20 -5.96
N LEU A 5 14.81 2.78 -6.19
CA LEU A 5 13.67 2.49 -5.33
C LEU A 5 13.61 0.96 -5.27
N GLU A 6 13.83 0.41 -4.08
CA GLU A 6 13.70 -1.03 -3.87
C GLU A 6 12.34 -1.49 -4.41
N ALA A 7 12.27 -2.74 -4.89
CA ALA A 7 11.03 -3.36 -5.34
C ALA A 7 10.06 -3.48 -4.16
N ALA A 8 9.35 -2.39 -3.88
CA ALA A 8 8.56 -2.19 -2.67
C ALA A 8 7.39 -1.23 -2.95
N ALA A 9 6.35 -1.31 -2.12
CA ALA A 9 5.30 -0.30 -2.08
C ALA A 9 5.39 0.47 -0.76
N TYR A 10 4.96 1.73 -0.76
CA TYR A 10 5.07 2.60 0.41
C TYR A 10 3.72 3.22 0.76
N ASP A 11 3.46 3.44 2.05
CA ASP A 11 2.26 4.14 2.51
C ASP A 11 2.38 5.66 2.29
N LYS A 12 1.31 6.41 2.57
CA LYS A 12 1.29 7.88 2.42
C LYS A 12 2.34 8.62 3.26
N HIS A 13 2.95 7.96 4.25
CA HIS A 13 4.03 8.51 5.06
C HIS A 13 5.42 8.07 4.57
N GLY A 14 5.49 7.37 3.45
CA GLY A 14 6.71 6.88 2.84
C GLY A 14 7.28 5.65 3.53
N ARG A 15 6.51 4.94 4.38
CA ARG A 15 6.96 3.71 5.05
C ARG A 15 6.67 2.52 4.15
N GLN A 16 7.62 1.60 4.02
CA GLN A 16 7.43 0.38 3.24
C GLN A 16 6.24 -0.42 3.78
N ILE A 17 5.34 -0.84 2.89
CA ILE A 17 4.25 -1.78 3.18
C ILE A 17 4.79 -3.21 3.08
N LYS A 18 4.52 -4.03 4.10
CA LYS A 18 4.98 -5.41 4.22
C LYS A 18 3.81 -6.36 4.54
N VAL A 19 4.05 -7.65 4.38
CA VAL A 19 3.15 -8.70 4.89
C VAL A 19 3.01 -8.53 6.40
N GLY A 20 1.79 -8.75 6.93
CA GLY A 20 1.44 -8.52 8.33
C GLY A 20 0.90 -7.12 8.63
N ASP A 21 0.99 -6.18 7.69
CA ASP A 21 0.48 -4.82 7.90
C ASP A 21 -1.04 -4.72 7.79
N VAL A 22 -1.62 -3.98 8.73
CA VAL A 22 -3.01 -3.50 8.64
C VAL A 22 -3.01 -2.10 8.04
N LEU A 23 -3.75 -1.96 6.95
CA LEU A 23 -3.85 -0.76 6.15
C LEU A 23 -5.18 -0.07 6.38
N LYS A 24 -5.15 1.23 6.66
CA LYS A 24 -6.30 2.13 6.60
C LYS A 24 -6.31 2.80 5.23
N VAL A 25 -7.28 2.42 4.41
CA VAL A 25 -7.39 2.85 3.01
C VAL A 25 -8.57 3.80 2.85
N PHE A 26 -8.35 4.98 2.28
CA PHE A 26 -9.45 5.89 1.94
C PHE A 26 -10.36 5.26 0.89
N HIS A 27 -11.67 5.30 1.12
CA HIS A 27 -12.65 4.71 0.21
C HIS A 27 -13.48 5.78 -0.50
N PHE A 28 -14.09 6.71 0.26
CA PHE A 28 -14.85 7.82 -0.31
C PHE A 28 -15.09 8.93 0.72
N THR A 29 -15.54 10.08 0.22
CA THR A 29 -16.04 11.18 1.04
C THR A 29 -17.56 11.19 1.01
N GLY A 30 -18.19 11.01 2.17
CA GLY A 30 -19.64 11.04 2.30
C GLY A 30 -20.20 12.41 2.67
N ALA A 31 -21.44 12.41 3.17
CA ALA A 31 -22.14 13.62 3.60
C ALA A 31 -21.29 14.44 4.60
N ARG A 32 -21.42 15.76 4.52
CA ARG A 32 -20.69 16.72 5.37
C ARG A 32 -19.17 16.59 5.28
N ARG A 33 -18.64 16.17 4.13
CA ARG A 33 -17.20 15.99 3.87
C ARG A 33 -16.53 14.95 4.78
N LYS A 34 -17.31 14.04 5.37
CA LYS A 34 -16.76 12.97 6.22
C LYS A 34 -16.02 11.95 5.35
N ARG A 35 -14.74 11.72 5.63
CA ARG A 35 -13.92 10.71 4.95
C ARG A 35 -14.21 9.33 5.56
N TYR A 36 -14.48 8.36 4.70
CA TYR A 36 -14.68 6.96 5.06
C TYR A 36 -13.46 6.14 4.63
N TYR A 37 -13.07 5.22 5.50
CA TYR A 37 -11.90 4.38 5.31
C TYR A 37 -12.32 2.92 5.45
N MET A 38 -11.60 2.04 4.76
CA MET A 38 -11.66 0.59 4.98
C MET A 38 -10.35 0.12 5.60
N TYR A 39 -10.45 -0.90 6.44
CA TYR A 39 -9.28 -1.61 6.93
C TYR A 39 -9.04 -2.83 6.06
N LYS A 40 -7.78 -3.06 5.72
CA LYS A 40 -7.32 -4.17 4.89
C LYS A 40 -6.09 -4.80 5.55
N HIS A 41 -5.78 -6.04 5.21
CA HIS A 41 -4.63 -6.74 5.78
C HIS A 41 -3.75 -7.32 4.68
N VAL A 42 -2.45 -7.06 4.74
CA VAL A 42 -1.47 -7.62 3.81
C VAL A 42 -1.13 -9.05 4.27
N VAL A 43 -1.57 -10.04 3.50
CA VAL A 43 -1.56 -11.46 3.93
C VAL A 43 -0.52 -12.32 3.23
N GLY A 44 0.21 -11.78 2.27
CA GLY A 44 1.27 -12.52 1.58
C GLY A 44 1.79 -11.80 0.35
N THR A 45 2.63 -12.51 -0.42
CA THR A 45 3.14 -12.08 -1.72
C THR A 45 2.72 -13.04 -2.81
N ARG A 46 2.78 -12.58 -4.06
CA ARG A 46 2.61 -13.42 -5.25
C ARG A 46 3.54 -12.94 -6.38
N PRO A 47 4.07 -13.85 -7.20
CA PRO A 47 4.88 -13.46 -8.34
C PRO A 47 4.06 -12.72 -9.39
N ALA A 48 4.69 -11.76 -10.06
CA ALA A 48 4.18 -11.09 -11.25
C ALA A 48 4.82 -11.67 -12.51
N ASN A 49 4.11 -11.64 -13.64
CA ASN A 49 4.59 -12.19 -14.91
C ASN A 49 5.85 -11.48 -15.45
N ASN A 50 6.12 -10.25 -15.01
CA ASN A 50 7.29 -9.46 -15.39
C ASN A 50 8.49 -9.65 -14.44
N GLY A 51 8.44 -10.65 -13.54
CA GLY A 51 9.51 -10.92 -12.57
C GLY A 51 9.49 -10.04 -11.31
N GLY A 52 8.48 -9.17 -11.17
CA GLY A 52 8.22 -8.46 -9.91
C GLY A 52 7.38 -9.29 -8.93
N GLU A 53 7.01 -8.68 -7.81
CA GLU A 53 6.10 -9.27 -6.82
C GLU A 53 4.92 -8.32 -6.56
N PHE A 54 3.79 -8.91 -6.19
CA PHE A 54 2.67 -8.17 -5.61
C PHE A 54 2.49 -8.54 -4.15
N LEU A 55 2.13 -7.55 -3.34
CA LEU A 55 1.51 -7.77 -2.04
C LEU A 55 0.04 -8.16 -2.23
N VAL A 56 -0.39 -9.21 -1.53
CA VAL A 56 -1.79 -9.65 -1.50
C VAL A 56 -2.50 -8.99 -0.34
N VAL A 57 -3.54 -8.21 -0.64
CA VAL A 57 -4.27 -7.41 0.34
C VAL A 57 -5.69 -7.93 0.50
N SER A 58 -6.01 -8.48 1.67
CA SER A 58 -7.32 -9.01 2.01
C SER A 58 -8.31 -7.90 2.36
N HIS A 59 -9.57 -8.11 1.94
CA HIS A 59 -10.72 -7.31 2.37
C HIS A 59 -11.21 -7.62 3.79
N LEU A 60 -10.53 -8.50 4.55
CA LEU A 60 -10.92 -8.94 5.90
C LEU A 60 -12.32 -9.55 5.98
N ASN A 61 -12.80 -10.14 4.88
CA ASN A 61 -14.12 -10.74 4.77
C ASN A 61 -14.11 -12.27 4.90
N LEU A 62 -12.99 -12.85 5.35
CA LEU A 62 -12.76 -14.29 5.53
C LEU A 62 -12.98 -15.16 4.27
N LYS A 63 -13.09 -14.54 3.10
CA LYS A 63 -13.17 -15.26 1.83
C LYS A 63 -11.80 -15.84 1.46
N PRO A 64 -11.75 -17.00 0.80
CA PRO A 64 -10.57 -17.48 0.10
C PRO A 64 -10.01 -16.39 -0.84
N LEU A 65 -8.67 -16.23 -0.91
CA LEU A 65 -8.02 -15.11 -1.63
C LEU A 65 -8.23 -15.14 -3.15
N ASP A 66 -8.61 -16.29 -3.71
CA ASP A 66 -9.01 -16.50 -5.10
C ASP A 66 -10.50 -16.20 -5.36
N GLY A 67 -11.27 -15.95 -4.30
CA GLY A 67 -12.69 -15.62 -4.38
C GLY A 67 -12.96 -14.20 -4.87
N ARG A 68 -14.13 -14.01 -5.50
CA ARG A 68 -14.60 -12.67 -5.89
C ARG A 68 -14.69 -11.77 -4.65
N ASP A 69 -14.11 -10.58 -4.77
CA ASP A 69 -14.08 -9.57 -3.70
C ASP A 69 -13.30 -10.01 -2.45
N ALA A 70 -12.39 -10.98 -2.55
CA ALA A 70 -11.53 -11.38 -1.43
C ALA A 70 -10.43 -10.35 -1.10
N GLY A 71 -10.03 -9.55 -2.07
CA GLY A 71 -8.89 -8.65 -1.94
C GLY A 71 -8.48 -7.97 -3.24
N TYR A 72 -7.33 -7.31 -3.18
CA TYR A 72 -6.63 -6.74 -4.32
C TYR A 72 -5.11 -6.94 -4.17
N TRP A 73 -4.35 -6.53 -5.19
CA TRP A 73 -2.90 -6.67 -5.21
C TRP A 73 -2.23 -5.30 -5.32
N ILE A 74 -1.18 -5.07 -4.54
CA ILE A 74 -0.34 -3.88 -4.65
C ILE A 74 0.96 -4.30 -5.32
N PHE A 75 1.34 -3.61 -6.40
CA PHE A 75 2.59 -3.91 -7.10
C PHE A 75 3.79 -3.37 -6.32
N GLN A 76 5.01 -3.87 -6.52
CA GLN A 76 6.16 -3.45 -5.72
C GLN A 76 7.24 -2.80 -6.59
N GLU A 77 6.99 -1.60 -7.10
CA GLU A 77 7.90 -0.86 -8.01
C GLU A 77 8.28 0.55 -7.51
N GLY A 78 8.24 0.76 -6.20
CA GLY A 78 8.67 2.00 -5.57
C GLY A 78 7.57 3.04 -5.39
N GLN A 79 6.31 2.70 -5.67
CA GLN A 79 5.23 3.67 -5.63
C GLN A 79 4.74 3.96 -4.20
N ILE A 80 4.14 5.15 -4.04
CA ILE A 80 3.50 5.59 -2.81
C ILE A 80 1.98 5.46 -2.97
N GLU A 81 1.38 4.62 -2.14
CA GLU A 81 -0.07 4.45 -2.00
C GLU A 81 -0.64 5.61 -1.18
N ARG A 82 -0.90 6.75 -1.85
CA ARG A 82 -1.26 8.04 -1.21
C ARG A 82 -2.49 8.00 -0.32
N ASP A 83 -3.41 7.09 -0.60
CA ASP A 83 -4.66 6.90 0.13
C ASP A 83 -4.59 5.81 1.21
N THR A 84 -3.39 5.28 1.45
CA THR A 84 -3.13 4.16 2.34
C THR A 84 -2.23 4.59 3.50
N GLU A 85 -2.58 4.17 4.71
CA GLU A 85 -1.81 4.39 5.93
C GLU A 85 -1.62 3.06 6.66
N ILE A 86 -0.39 2.71 7.00
CA ILE A 86 -0.15 1.58 7.92
C ILE A 86 -0.58 2.03 9.31
N VAL A 87 -1.43 1.25 9.96
CA VAL A 87 -1.94 1.52 11.33
C VAL A 87 -1.53 0.48 12.36
N GLN A 88 -1.10 -0.70 11.91
CA GLN A 88 -0.58 -1.77 12.75
C GLN A 88 0.28 -2.71 11.89
N SER A 89 1.23 -3.40 12.51
CA SER A 89 1.93 -4.54 11.91
C SER A 89 2.04 -5.68 12.92
N SER A 90 1.99 -6.92 12.45
CA SER A 90 2.17 -8.10 13.32
C SER A 90 3.63 -8.37 13.68
N ASP A 91 4.54 -8.03 12.77
CA ASP A 91 5.91 -8.56 12.78
C ASP A 91 6.95 -7.52 13.21
N ASP A 92 6.61 -6.23 13.21
CA ASP A 92 7.50 -5.16 13.65
C ASP A 92 6.77 -3.92 14.20
N TYR A 93 7.54 -3.00 14.78
CA TYR A 93 7.04 -1.67 15.14
C TYR A 93 7.14 -0.75 13.91
N PHE A 94 6.07 -0.72 13.12
CA PHE A 94 6.05 -0.05 11.82
C PHE A 94 6.38 1.47 11.87
N GLU A 95 6.25 2.11 13.03
CA GLU A 95 6.58 3.53 13.20
C GLU A 95 8.08 3.81 13.08
N ASP A 96 8.93 2.84 13.39
CA ASP A 96 10.39 2.93 13.30
C ASP A 96 10.93 2.69 11.89
N ARG A 97 10.06 2.28 10.94
CA ARG A 97 10.48 1.99 9.57
C ARG A 97 11.05 3.25 8.90
N PRO A 98 12.15 3.12 8.13
CA PRO A 98 12.69 4.24 7.37
C PRO A 98 11.63 4.76 6.39
N ARG A 99 11.59 6.09 6.26
CA ARG A 99 10.66 6.78 5.36
C ARG A 99 11.40 7.19 4.09
N LEU A 100 10.74 7.06 2.94
CA LEU A 100 11.25 7.67 1.71
C LEU A 100 11.45 9.18 1.90
N PRO A 101 12.56 9.74 1.39
CA PRO A 101 12.77 11.18 1.43
C PRO A 101 11.65 11.90 0.66
N ALA A 102 11.18 13.04 1.19
CA ALA A 102 10.05 13.82 0.67
C ALA A 102 10.19 14.22 -0.82
N ILE A 103 11.41 14.13 -1.37
CA ILE A 103 11.80 14.49 -2.73
C ILE A 103 11.13 13.61 -3.81
N LEU A 104 10.66 12.41 -3.46
CA LEU A 104 9.97 11.52 -4.41
C LEU A 104 8.45 11.78 -4.52
N SER A 105 7.89 12.63 -3.65
CA SER A 105 6.45 12.94 -3.64
C SER A 105 6.01 13.89 -4.78
N THR A 106 6.94 14.57 -5.45
CA THR A 106 6.65 15.69 -6.37
C THR A 106 6.71 15.37 -7.86
N LYS A 107 7.31 14.26 -8.29
CA LYS A 107 7.60 14.04 -9.74
C LYS A 107 6.42 13.59 -10.63
N GLU A 108 5.22 13.40 -10.09
CA GLU A 108 4.02 13.11 -10.90
C GLU A 108 3.07 14.31 -11.08
N GLN A 109 3.38 15.49 -10.51
CA GLN A 109 2.61 16.71 -10.77
C GLN A 109 2.86 17.31 -12.16
N GLU A 110 3.88 16.84 -12.90
CA GLU A 110 4.24 17.40 -14.22
C GLU A 110 3.66 16.62 -15.42
N ARG A 111 2.84 15.57 -15.21
CA ARG A 111 2.22 14.78 -16.30
C ARG A 111 0.71 14.97 -16.44
N GLY A 112 0.17 16.06 -15.91
CA GLY A 112 -1.24 16.40 -16.02
C GLY A 112 -1.44 17.88 -16.30
N ASN A 113 -1.20 18.29 -17.55
CA ASN A 113 -1.84 19.43 -18.19
C ASN A 113 -2.11 19.08 -19.65
#